data_AF-D7MFU1-F1
#
_entry.id   AF-D7MFU1-F1
#
_cell.length_a   1.000
_cell.length_b   1.000
_cell.length_c   1.000
_cell.angle_alpha   90.00
_cell.angle_beta   90.00
_cell.angle_gamma   90.00
#
_symmetry.space_group_name_H-M   'P 1'
#
loop_
_entity.id
_entity.type
_entity.pdbx_description
1 polymer ?
#
loop_
_entity_poly.entity_id
_entity_poly.type
_entity_poly.pdbx_seq_one_letter_code
_entity_poly.pdbx_strand_id
1 'polypeptide(L)'
;MTGALFRNAAFEAARIFRLKLTATANPFGKLDPLPTGGNIRRLQSRPYNRTPQFLGKAKETGVSGFCTSSSSSTVSTAGFIGWYLGMVKSRPVLTKSVTSSLIYIAADLSSQTIPQASVESYDLVRTARMAGYGLLILGPTLHYWFNLMSRLFPKRDLITTFKKMAMGQTVYGPAMNVVFFSLNAALQGENGSEIVARLKRDLLPTMLNGVMYWPLCDFITFKFFPVHLQPLVSNSFSYLWTIYITYMASRAKPTAIAI
;
A
#
# COMPACT_ATOMS: atom_id res chain seq x y z
N MET A 1 6.99 20.43 -27.70
CA MET A 1 7.28 21.18 -26.45
C MET A 1 7.42 20.20 -25.28
N THR A 2 8.38 19.26 -25.32
CA THR A 2 8.21 17.97 -24.62
C THR A 2 9.40 17.54 -23.75
N GLY A 3 10.54 18.26 -23.78
CA GLY A 3 11.70 17.98 -22.92
C GLY A 3 11.75 18.79 -21.63
N ALA A 4 11.24 20.03 -21.64
CA ALA A 4 11.33 20.96 -20.50
C ALA A 4 10.39 20.59 -19.34
N LEU A 5 9.20 20.05 -19.65
CA LEU A 5 8.22 19.65 -18.63
C LEU A 5 8.70 18.45 -17.79
N PHE A 6 9.41 17.50 -18.40
CA PHE A 6 9.95 16.32 -17.70
C PHE A 6 11.15 16.65 -16.80
N ARG A 7 12.03 17.55 -17.24
CA ARG A 7 13.14 18.04 -16.40
C ARG A 7 12.63 18.84 -15.19
N ASN A 8 11.57 19.61 -15.37
CA ASN A 8 10.97 20.39 -14.29
C ASN A 8 10.26 19.51 -13.25
N ALA A 9 9.63 18.40 -13.65
CA ALA A 9 8.95 17.50 -12.72
C ALA A 9 9.94 16.77 -11.77
N ALA A 10 11.06 16.28 -12.29
CA ALA A 10 12.08 15.61 -11.49
C ALA A 10 12.82 16.60 -10.54
N PHE A 11 13.07 17.81 -11.02
CA PHE A 11 13.69 18.87 -10.23
C PHE A 11 12.76 19.38 -9.11
N GLU A 12 11.47 19.55 -9.38
CA GLU A 12 10.49 19.97 -8.37
C GLU A 12 10.20 18.87 -7.33
N ALA A 13 10.23 17.59 -7.71
CA ALA A 13 10.12 16.49 -6.75
C ALA A 13 11.30 16.46 -5.77
N ALA A 14 12.53 16.69 -6.25
CA ALA A 14 13.72 16.75 -5.41
C ALA A 14 13.72 17.98 -4.48
N ARG A 15 13.22 19.12 -4.97
CA ARG A 15 13.07 20.37 -4.20
C ARG A 15 12.05 20.23 -3.07
N ILE A 16 10.90 19.62 -3.33
CA ILE A 16 9.84 19.41 -2.32
C ILE A 16 10.28 18.39 -1.26
N PHE A 17 11.00 17.34 -1.66
CA PHE A 17 11.58 16.38 -0.71
C PHE A 17 12.59 17.04 0.23
N ARG A 18 13.43 17.96 -0.28
CA ARG A 18 14.34 18.78 0.55
C ARG A 18 13.59 19.73 1.48
N LEU A 19 12.51 20.36 1.03
CA LEU A 19 11.71 21.29 1.84
C LEU A 19 10.95 20.59 2.98
N LYS A 20 10.56 19.32 2.80
CA LYS A 20 9.91 18.55 3.86
C LYS A 20 10.90 17.99 4.90
N LEU A 21 12.15 17.73 4.50
CA LEU A 21 13.21 17.32 5.45
C LEU A 21 13.65 18.46 6.37
N THR A 22 13.61 19.72 5.93
CA THR A 22 13.88 20.89 6.78
C THR A 22 12.71 21.28 7.68
N ALA A 23 11.47 20.99 7.29
CA ALA A 23 10.29 21.27 8.11
C ALA A 23 10.14 20.33 9.34
N THR A 24 10.80 19.17 9.34
CA THR A 24 10.79 18.22 10.46
C THR A 24 11.85 18.49 11.54
N ALA A 25 12.64 19.56 11.42
CA ALA A 25 13.66 19.95 12.39
C ALA A 25 13.23 21.18 13.19
N ASN A 26 12.20 21.07 14.03
CA ASN A 26 11.99 21.87 15.26
C ASN A 26 10.65 21.52 15.95
N PRO A 27 10.62 20.54 16.89
CA PRO A 27 9.41 20.22 17.65
C PRO A 27 9.47 20.70 19.10
N PHE A 28 10.04 21.87 19.41
CA PHE A 28 9.96 22.45 20.77
C PHE A 28 9.79 23.97 20.73
N GLY A 29 8.55 24.42 20.98
CA GLY A 29 8.19 25.83 21.13
C GLY A 29 7.19 26.03 22.27
N LYS A 30 7.73 26.34 23.45
CA LYS A 30 7.21 27.15 24.58
C LYS A 30 5.79 26.87 25.16
N LEU A 31 5.80 26.39 26.41
CA LEU A 31 4.79 26.57 27.46
C LEU A 31 4.67 28.04 27.88
N ASP A 32 3.48 28.46 28.36
CA ASP A 32 3.25 29.48 29.42
C ASP A 32 1.73 29.60 29.78
N PRO A 33 1.32 30.21 30.93
CA PRO A 33 0.59 29.49 32.00
C PRO A 33 -0.86 29.93 32.31
N LEU A 34 -1.50 29.14 33.19
CA LEU A 34 -2.82 29.26 33.86
C LEU A 34 -3.18 30.66 34.42
N PRO A 35 -4.49 30.91 34.61
CA PRO A 35 -4.95 31.58 35.82
C PRO A 35 -6.06 30.83 36.58
N THR A 36 -5.92 30.95 37.90
CA THR A 36 -6.73 30.58 39.06
C THR A 36 -8.16 31.12 39.11
N GLY A 37 -9.07 30.34 39.72
CA GLY A 37 -10.18 30.87 40.54
C GLY A 37 -11.50 30.09 40.50
N GLY A 38 -12.02 29.65 41.69
CA GLY A 38 -13.47 29.63 41.94
C GLY A 38 -14.16 28.34 42.43
N ASN A 39 -14.02 28.04 43.74
CA ASN A 39 -15.04 27.61 44.73
C ASN A 39 -16.10 26.48 44.54
N ILE A 40 -15.98 25.49 45.45
CA ILE A 40 -16.97 24.97 46.45
C ILE A 40 -18.33 24.41 45.98
N ARG A 41 -18.59 23.10 46.23
CA ARG A 41 -19.56 22.61 47.26
C ARG A 41 -19.53 21.08 47.44
N ARG A 42 -19.63 20.70 48.72
CA ARG A 42 -19.77 19.35 49.30
C ARG A 42 -21.06 18.67 48.82
N LEU A 43 -21.10 17.34 48.89
CA LEU A 43 -22.08 16.59 49.72
C LEU A 43 -21.61 15.14 49.95
N GLN A 44 -21.53 14.77 51.23
CA GLN A 44 -21.28 13.43 51.76
C GLN A 44 -22.58 12.61 51.77
N SER A 45 -22.50 11.27 51.73
CA SER A 45 -22.97 10.38 52.82
C SER A 45 -22.93 8.87 52.45
N ARG A 46 -22.34 8.09 53.38
CA ARG A 46 -22.49 6.63 53.62
C ARG A 46 -23.87 6.36 54.31
N PRO A 47 -24.43 5.13 54.51
CA PRO A 47 -23.71 3.93 54.98
C PRO A 47 -24.25 2.50 54.63
N TYR A 48 -23.43 1.57 55.13
CA TYR A 48 -23.44 0.09 55.31
C TYR A 48 -24.74 -0.63 55.72
N ASN A 49 -24.85 -1.92 55.31
CA ASN A 49 -25.46 -3.09 55.98
C ASN A 49 -25.14 -4.34 55.11
N ARG A 50 -24.94 -5.60 55.53
CA ARG A 50 -24.63 -6.33 56.77
C ARG A 50 -24.41 -7.81 56.31
N THR A 51 -23.38 -8.51 56.80
CA THR A 51 -23.06 -9.95 56.59
C THR A 51 -23.93 -10.88 57.45
N PRO A 52 -23.99 -12.22 57.17
CA PRO A 52 -23.09 -13.21 57.81
C PRO A 52 -22.62 -14.34 56.84
N GLN A 53 -21.33 -14.69 56.77
CA GLN A 53 -20.60 -15.71 57.56
C GLN A 53 -21.28 -17.10 57.68
N PHE A 54 -20.75 -18.07 56.92
CA PHE A 54 -20.61 -19.46 57.36
C PHE A 54 -19.17 -19.93 57.15
N LEU A 55 -18.74 -20.77 58.10
CA LEU A 55 -17.40 -21.02 58.56
C LEU A 55 -16.82 -22.30 57.94
N GLY A 56 -15.58 -22.27 57.46
CA GLY A 56 -14.82 -23.44 57.02
C GLY A 56 -13.32 -23.15 56.86
N LYS A 57 -12.54 -23.52 57.89
CA LYS A 57 -11.06 -23.46 58.05
C LYS A 57 -10.28 -23.83 56.78
N ALA A 58 -9.33 -23.03 56.29
CA ALA A 58 -7.98 -22.67 56.77
C ALA A 58 -6.86 -23.61 56.27
N LYS A 59 -6.03 -23.12 55.34
CA LYS A 59 -4.56 -23.23 55.40
C LYS A 59 -3.91 -22.16 54.51
N GLU A 60 -2.94 -21.48 55.11
CA GLU A 60 -2.20 -20.30 54.64
C GLU A 60 -1.28 -20.60 53.44
N THR A 61 -1.05 -19.61 52.58
CA THR A 61 0.26 -18.93 52.39
C THR A 61 0.19 -17.88 51.25
N GLY A 62 0.52 -16.63 51.59
CA GLY A 62 1.32 -15.71 50.75
C GLY A 62 0.72 -15.06 49.49
N VAL A 63 0.26 -13.80 49.62
CA VAL A 63 0.80 -12.58 48.96
C VAL A 63 1.46 -12.81 47.58
N SER A 64 1.13 -12.20 46.43
CA SER A 64 0.41 -10.98 46.06
C SER A 64 0.38 -10.89 44.53
N GLY A 65 -0.62 -10.20 43.96
CA GLY A 65 -0.49 -9.58 42.64
C GLY A 65 -1.45 -10.10 41.58
N PHE A 66 -2.72 -9.67 41.64
CA PHE A 66 -3.62 -9.71 40.49
C PHE A 66 -3.05 -8.79 39.40
N CYS A 67 -2.46 -9.36 38.35
CA CYS A 67 -2.20 -8.67 37.10
C CYS A 67 -3.42 -8.84 36.19
N THR A 68 -4.22 -7.78 36.08
CA THR A 68 -5.22 -7.64 35.01
C THR A 68 -4.47 -7.60 33.68
N SER A 69 -4.42 -8.74 32.98
CA SER A 69 -3.78 -8.84 31.67
C SER A 69 -4.77 -8.38 30.61
N SER A 70 -4.79 -7.08 30.37
CA SER A 70 -5.34 -6.51 29.14
C SER A 70 -4.57 -7.12 27.95
N SER A 71 -5.21 -8.06 27.26
CA SER A 71 -4.61 -8.76 26.11
C SER A 71 -4.60 -7.83 24.91
N SER A 72 -3.66 -6.90 24.86
CA SER A 72 -3.30 -6.22 23.61
C SER A 72 -2.61 -7.26 22.72
N SER A 73 -3.29 -7.71 21.67
CA SER A 73 -2.77 -8.61 20.65
C SER A 73 -1.66 -7.92 19.85
N THR A 74 -0.50 -7.73 20.46
CA THR A 74 0.72 -7.36 19.77
C THR A 74 1.17 -8.63 19.06
N VAL A 75 0.68 -8.82 17.84
CA VAL A 75 1.18 -9.87 16.93
C VAL A 75 2.70 -9.76 16.94
N SER A 76 3.39 -10.76 17.49
CA SER A 76 4.84 -10.74 17.53
C SER A 76 5.32 -10.65 16.09
N THR A 77 5.92 -9.52 15.69
CA THR A 77 6.30 -9.22 14.30
C THR A 77 7.14 -10.34 13.68
N ALA A 78 7.99 -10.99 14.50
CA ALA A 78 8.77 -12.17 14.12
C ALA A 78 7.89 -13.39 13.76
N GLY A 79 6.78 -13.61 14.47
CA GLY A 79 5.84 -14.71 14.22
C GLY A 79 5.01 -14.50 12.95
N PHE A 80 4.55 -13.28 12.71
CA PHE A 80 3.79 -12.97 11.49
C PHE A 80 4.62 -13.11 10.21
N ILE A 81 5.85 -12.58 10.22
CA ILE A 81 6.76 -12.70 9.07
C ILE A 81 7.08 -14.17 8.80
N GLY A 82 7.38 -14.95 9.84
CA GLY A 82 7.61 -16.39 9.72
C GLY A 82 6.41 -17.14 9.15
N TRP A 83 5.21 -16.84 9.64
CA TRP A 83 3.95 -17.39 9.13
C TRP A 83 3.74 -17.06 7.64
N TYR A 84 3.89 -15.78 7.25
CA TYR A 84 3.74 -15.36 5.86
C TYR A 84 4.75 -16.04 4.94
N LEU A 85 6.02 -16.12 5.34
CA LEU A 85 7.04 -16.84 4.59
C LEU A 85 6.73 -18.34 4.48
N GLY A 86 6.16 -18.95 5.52
CA GLY A 86 5.64 -20.32 5.49
C GLY A 86 4.51 -20.50 4.47
N MET A 87 3.57 -19.55 4.41
CA MET A 87 2.47 -19.53 3.44
C MET A 87 2.98 -19.32 2.00
N VAL A 88 3.99 -18.47 1.80
CA VAL A 88 4.65 -18.25 0.51
C VAL A 88 5.36 -19.51 -0.01
N LYS A 89 5.84 -20.38 0.89
CA LYS A 89 6.48 -21.65 0.54
C LYS A 89 5.45 -22.77 0.29
N SER A 90 4.46 -22.93 1.16
CA SER A 90 3.48 -24.02 1.10
C SER A 90 2.43 -23.84 0.00
N ARG A 91 1.94 -22.61 -0.19
CA ARG A 91 0.91 -22.27 -1.19
C ARG A 91 1.34 -21.04 -1.99
N PRO A 92 2.40 -21.15 -2.81
CA PRO A 92 3.10 -20.00 -3.36
C PRO A 92 2.25 -19.11 -4.26
N VAL A 93 1.39 -19.68 -5.11
CA VAL A 93 0.54 -18.91 -6.03
C VAL A 93 -0.59 -18.24 -5.26
N LEU A 94 -1.34 -19.00 -4.46
CA LEU A 94 -2.48 -18.47 -3.71
C LEU A 94 -2.07 -17.34 -2.76
N THR A 95 -1.01 -17.53 -1.97
CA THR A 95 -0.54 -16.52 -1.01
C THR A 95 -0.19 -15.23 -1.73
N LYS A 96 0.59 -15.31 -2.83
CA LYS A 96 0.97 -14.12 -3.62
C LYS A 96 -0.23 -13.45 -4.28
N SER A 97 -1.23 -14.23 -4.67
CA SER A 97 -2.47 -13.74 -5.27
C SER A 97 -3.32 -12.96 -4.29
N VAL A 98 -3.52 -13.51 -3.09
CA VAL A 98 -4.21 -12.81 -1.99
C VAL A 98 -3.44 -11.54 -1.63
N THR A 99 -2.11 -11.60 -1.51
CA THR A 99 -1.31 -10.40 -1.21
C THR A 99 -1.40 -9.35 -2.30
N SER A 100 -1.37 -9.73 -3.58
CA SER A 100 -1.56 -8.80 -4.70
C SER A 100 -2.95 -8.15 -4.67
N SER A 101 -4.00 -8.94 -4.40
CA SER A 101 -5.36 -8.42 -4.22
C SER A 101 -5.45 -7.38 -3.11
N LEU A 102 -4.86 -7.64 -1.94
CA LEU A 102 -4.87 -6.70 -0.82
C LEU A 102 -4.12 -5.40 -1.16
N ILE A 103 -2.99 -5.51 -1.86
CA ILE A 103 -2.22 -4.34 -2.31
C ILE A 103 -3.04 -3.52 -3.32
N TYR A 104 -3.74 -4.16 -4.26
CA TYR A 104 -4.58 -3.46 -5.23
C TYR A 104 -5.82 -2.81 -4.60
N ILE A 105 -6.43 -3.43 -3.59
CA ILE A 105 -7.47 -2.81 -2.77
C ILE A 105 -6.93 -1.54 -2.11
N ALA A 106 -5.78 -1.65 -1.43
CA ALA A 106 -5.16 -0.52 -0.76
C ALA A 106 -4.77 0.60 -1.74
N ALA A 107 -4.23 0.24 -2.91
CA ALA A 107 -3.86 1.18 -3.95
C ALA A 107 -5.09 1.93 -4.48
N ASP A 108 -6.18 1.22 -4.74
CA ASP A 108 -7.41 1.80 -5.26
C ASP A 108 -8.08 2.71 -4.24
N LEU A 109 -8.25 2.26 -2.98
CA LEU A 109 -8.79 3.11 -1.91
C LEU A 109 -7.94 4.37 -1.73
N SER A 110 -6.61 4.23 -1.69
CA SER A 110 -5.70 5.39 -1.61
C SER A 110 -5.87 6.33 -2.80
N SER A 111 -6.03 5.78 -4.01
CA SER A 111 -6.26 6.56 -5.23
C SER A 111 -7.60 7.31 -5.23
N GLN A 112 -8.59 6.77 -4.52
CA GLN A 112 -9.89 7.43 -4.37
C GLN A 112 -9.83 8.53 -3.30
N THR A 113 -9.01 8.37 -2.25
CA THR A 113 -8.87 9.38 -1.19
C THR A 113 -8.11 10.62 -1.64
N ILE A 114 -7.05 10.50 -2.46
CA ILE A 114 -6.17 11.62 -2.83
C ILE A 114 -6.91 12.79 -3.54
N PRO A 115 -7.82 12.56 -4.49
CA PRO A 115 -8.52 13.63 -5.20
C PRO A 115 -9.73 14.19 -4.46
N GLN A 116 -10.22 13.55 -3.39
CA GLN A 116 -11.45 13.94 -2.69
C GLN A 116 -11.20 15.16 -1.79
N ALA A 117 -11.72 16.32 -2.21
CA ALA A 117 -11.81 17.53 -1.39
C ALA A 117 -13.16 17.62 -0.62
N SER A 118 -14.11 16.73 -0.93
CA SER A 118 -15.45 16.66 -0.34
C SER A 118 -15.81 15.20 0.03
N VAL A 119 -16.85 15.03 0.85
CA VAL A 119 -17.36 13.73 1.35
C VAL A 119 -18.05 12.94 0.23
N GLU A 120 -17.32 12.51 -0.80
CA GLU A 120 -17.84 11.55 -1.78
C GLU A 120 -17.70 10.11 -1.25
N SER A 121 -18.70 9.27 -1.53
CA SER A 121 -18.64 7.85 -1.18
C SER A 121 -17.64 7.10 -2.06
N TYR A 122 -16.87 6.19 -1.47
CA TYR A 122 -15.97 5.30 -2.21
C TYR A 122 -16.71 4.43 -3.23
N ASP A 123 -16.17 4.33 -4.45
CA ASP A 123 -16.60 3.38 -5.47
C ASP A 123 -16.05 1.98 -5.14
N LEU A 124 -16.83 1.24 -4.36
CA LEU A 124 -16.50 -0.12 -3.94
C LEU A 124 -16.55 -1.12 -5.10
N VAL A 125 -17.32 -0.84 -6.16
CA VAL A 125 -17.39 -1.71 -7.35
C VAL A 125 -16.04 -1.63 -8.09
N ARG A 126 -15.49 -0.43 -8.22
CA ARG A 126 -14.13 -0.24 -8.74
C ARG A 126 -13.09 -0.93 -7.87
N THR A 127 -13.17 -0.81 -6.55
CA THR A 127 -12.24 -1.50 -5.64
C THR A 127 -12.35 -3.03 -5.78
N ALA A 128 -13.56 -3.58 -5.94
CA ALA A 128 -13.77 -5.00 -6.18
C ALA A 128 -13.16 -5.47 -7.51
N ARG A 129 -13.26 -4.67 -8.59
CA ARG A 129 -12.59 -4.96 -9.88
C ARG A 129 -11.07 -5.01 -9.70
N MET A 130 -10.48 -4.06 -8.97
CA MET A 130 -9.04 -4.02 -8.70
C MET A 130 -8.59 -5.20 -7.82
N ALA A 131 -9.38 -5.57 -6.83
CA ALA A 131 -9.16 -6.76 -6.01
C ALA A 131 -9.14 -8.03 -6.88
N GLY A 132 -10.16 -8.21 -7.72
CA GLY A 132 -10.27 -9.34 -8.63
C GLY A 132 -9.09 -9.42 -9.62
N TYR A 133 -8.65 -8.28 -10.17
CA TYR A 133 -7.48 -8.23 -11.03
C TYR A 133 -6.20 -8.68 -10.30
N GLY A 134 -5.97 -8.18 -9.08
CA GLY A 134 -4.83 -8.58 -8.25
C GLY A 134 -4.85 -10.08 -7.90
N LEU A 135 -6.04 -10.60 -7.54
CA LEU A 135 -6.23 -11.99 -7.13
C LEU A 135 -6.11 -12.98 -8.30
N LEU A 136 -6.81 -12.74 -9.40
CA LEU A 136 -6.99 -13.74 -10.45
C LEU A 136 -5.96 -13.64 -11.56
N ILE A 137 -5.47 -12.43 -11.84
CA ILE A 137 -4.59 -12.17 -12.98
C ILE A 137 -3.18 -11.90 -12.48
N LEU A 138 -2.97 -10.77 -11.79
CA LEU A 138 -1.64 -10.25 -11.54
C LEU A 138 -0.81 -11.12 -10.57
N GLY A 139 -1.43 -11.61 -9.50
CA GLY A 139 -0.76 -12.49 -8.54
C GLY A 139 -0.19 -13.76 -9.17
N PRO A 140 -1.02 -14.56 -9.87
CA PRO A 140 -0.54 -15.74 -10.59
C PRO A 140 0.47 -15.40 -11.68
N THR A 141 0.22 -14.40 -12.53
CA THR A 141 1.13 -14.06 -13.62
C THR A 141 2.48 -13.57 -13.13
N LEU A 142 2.54 -12.74 -12.07
CA LEU A 142 3.82 -12.34 -11.46
C LEU A 142 4.57 -13.54 -10.89
N HIS A 143 3.87 -14.47 -10.24
CA HIS A 143 4.52 -15.69 -9.74
C HIS A 143 5.21 -16.45 -10.87
N TYR A 144 4.50 -16.72 -11.96
CA TYR A 144 5.08 -17.46 -13.08
C TYR A 144 6.14 -16.64 -13.83
N TRP A 145 5.95 -15.34 -13.99
CA TRP A 145 6.90 -14.44 -14.63
C TRP A 145 8.27 -14.44 -13.94
N PHE A 146 8.29 -14.18 -12.63
CA PHE A 146 9.56 -14.13 -11.88
C PHE A 146 10.24 -15.49 -11.82
N ASN A 147 9.47 -16.59 -11.73
CA ASN A 147 10.02 -17.93 -11.82
C ASN A 147 10.59 -18.23 -13.22
N LEU A 148 9.90 -17.85 -14.29
CA LEU A 148 10.38 -17.98 -15.66
C LEU A 148 11.68 -17.20 -15.87
N MET A 149 11.74 -15.94 -15.44
CA MET A 149 12.95 -15.11 -15.53
C MET A 149 14.11 -15.71 -14.73
N SER A 150 13.83 -16.34 -13.58
CA SER A 150 14.84 -17.04 -12.79
C SER A 150 15.37 -18.30 -13.46
N ARG A 151 14.55 -19.01 -14.24
CA ARG A 151 14.93 -20.22 -14.99
C ARG A 151 15.71 -19.87 -16.25
N LEU A 152 15.24 -18.88 -17.02
CA LEU A 152 15.90 -18.44 -18.25
C LEU A 152 17.23 -17.73 -17.96
N PHE A 153 17.29 -16.97 -16.86
CA PHE A 153 18.50 -16.24 -16.50
C PHE A 153 18.82 -16.41 -14.99
N PRO A 154 19.46 -17.51 -14.59
CA PRO A 154 19.66 -17.85 -13.18
C PRO A 154 20.70 -16.96 -12.47
N LYS A 155 21.59 -16.33 -13.22
CA LYS A 155 22.63 -15.46 -12.65
C LYS A 155 22.06 -14.15 -12.09
N ARG A 156 22.81 -13.50 -11.20
CA ARG A 156 22.50 -12.19 -10.60
C ARG A 156 23.53 -11.11 -10.95
N ASP A 157 24.27 -11.31 -12.04
CA ASP A 157 25.15 -10.30 -12.61
C ASP A 157 24.34 -9.18 -13.29
N LEU A 158 25.00 -8.06 -13.59
CA LEU A 158 24.35 -6.89 -14.17
C LEU A 158 23.76 -7.18 -15.55
N ILE A 159 24.46 -7.92 -16.41
CA ILE A 159 24.01 -8.24 -17.77
C ILE A 159 22.72 -9.05 -17.71
N THR A 160 22.69 -10.09 -16.88
CA THR A 160 21.49 -10.89 -16.65
C THR A 160 20.33 -10.05 -16.09
N THR A 161 20.62 -9.13 -15.17
CA THR A 161 19.60 -8.24 -14.59
C THR A 161 19.00 -7.35 -15.67
N PHE A 162 19.83 -6.73 -16.52
CA PHE A 162 19.36 -5.92 -17.65
C PHE A 162 18.58 -6.73 -18.69
N LYS A 163 18.95 -7.99 -18.95
CA LYS A 163 18.15 -8.89 -19.82
C LYS A 163 16.75 -9.13 -19.26
N LYS A 164 16.62 -9.41 -17.95
CA LYS A 164 15.32 -9.59 -17.29
C LYS A 164 14.47 -8.32 -17.36
N MET A 165 15.09 -7.16 -17.12
CA MET A 165 14.44 -5.85 -17.24
C MET A 165 13.94 -5.60 -18.65
N ALA A 166 14.77 -5.87 -19.67
CA ALA A 166 14.39 -5.71 -21.07
C ALA A 166 13.17 -6.58 -21.41
N MET A 167 13.17 -7.85 -21.01
CA MET A 167 12.01 -8.75 -21.17
C MET A 167 10.77 -8.23 -20.44
N GLY A 168 10.95 -7.63 -19.26
CA GLY A 168 9.87 -6.96 -18.52
C GLY A 168 9.25 -5.82 -19.31
N GLN A 169 10.08 -4.93 -19.86
CA GLN A 169 9.63 -3.75 -20.59
C GLN A 169 9.05 -4.05 -21.97
N THR A 170 9.54 -5.07 -22.67
CA THR A 170 9.13 -5.37 -24.05
C THR A 170 8.05 -6.43 -24.15
N VAL A 171 7.92 -7.32 -23.16
CA VAL A 171 6.97 -8.44 -23.21
C VAL A 171 5.94 -8.33 -22.10
N TYR A 172 6.38 -8.40 -20.84
CA TYR A 172 5.46 -8.53 -19.71
C TYR A 172 4.63 -7.27 -19.47
N GLY A 173 5.28 -6.11 -19.41
CA GLY A 173 4.63 -4.81 -19.19
C GLY A 173 3.54 -4.50 -20.23
N PRO A 174 3.86 -4.55 -21.54
CA PRO A 174 2.87 -4.34 -22.59
C PRO A 174 1.71 -5.33 -22.52
N ALA A 175 2.00 -6.63 -22.33
CA ALA A 175 0.96 -7.66 -22.23
C ALA A 175 0.03 -7.42 -21.03
N MET A 176 0.59 -7.13 -19.85
CA MET A 176 -0.20 -6.88 -18.65
C MET A 176 -1.00 -5.57 -18.75
N ASN A 177 -0.47 -4.53 -19.38
CA ASN A 177 -1.23 -3.29 -19.62
C ASN A 177 -2.43 -3.53 -20.54
N VAL A 178 -2.26 -4.29 -21.62
CA VAL A 178 -3.38 -4.66 -22.50
C VAL A 178 -4.45 -5.42 -21.72
N VAL A 179 -4.05 -6.45 -20.97
CA VAL A 179 -4.98 -7.25 -20.14
C VAL A 179 -5.70 -6.36 -19.12
N PHE A 180 -4.97 -5.47 -18.43
CA PHE A 180 -5.56 -4.57 -17.44
C PHE A 180 -6.60 -3.64 -18.05
N PHE A 181 -6.28 -2.95 -19.14
CA PHE A 181 -7.21 -2.01 -19.79
C PHE A 181 -8.42 -2.73 -20.40
N SER A 182 -8.19 -3.85 -21.09
CA SER A 182 -9.28 -4.64 -21.69
C SER A 182 -10.21 -5.23 -20.64
N LEU A 183 -9.67 -5.82 -19.57
CA LEU A 183 -10.49 -6.37 -18.49
C LEU A 183 -11.30 -5.27 -17.79
N ASN A 184 -10.68 -4.14 -17.48
CA ASN A 184 -11.38 -3.03 -16.83
C ASN A 184 -12.49 -2.46 -17.72
N ALA A 185 -12.24 -2.30 -19.02
CA ALA A 185 -13.25 -1.86 -19.98
C ALA A 185 -14.41 -2.85 -20.09
N ALA A 186 -14.12 -4.14 -20.26
CA ALA A 186 -15.14 -5.18 -20.33
C ALA A 186 -16.00 -5.24 -19.06
N LEU A 187 -15.38 -5.14 -17.87
CA LEU A 187 -16.09 -5.10 -16.58
C LEU A 187 -16.85 -3.80 -16.34
N GLN A 188 -16.65 -2.77 -17.17
CA GLN A 188 -17.44 -1.54 -17.20
C GLN A 188 -18.57 -1.60 -18.23
N GLY A 189 -18.71 -2.72 -18.95
CA GLY A 189 -19.75 -2.91 -19.97
C GLY A 189 -19.38 -2.37 -21.35
N GLU A 190 -18.12 -1.99 -21.58
CA GLU A 190 -17.69 -1.51 -22.90
C GLU A 190 -17.69 -2.65 -23.93
N ASN A 191 -18.11 -2.33 -25.16
CA ASN A 191 -18.07 -3.25 -26.29
C ASN A 191 -16.65 -3.36 -26.91
N GLY A 192 -16.45 -4.29 -27.83
CA GLY A 192 -15.14 -4.56 -28.43
C GLY A 192 -14.49 -3.33 -29.10
N SER A 193 -15.27 -2.50 -29.78
CA SER A 193 -14.77 -1.26 -30.41
C SER A 193 -14.31 -0.23 -29.38
N GLU A 194 -15.05 -0.07 -28.29
CA GLU A 194 -14.71 0.85 -27.19
C GLU A 194 -13.45 0.38 -26.46
N ILE A 195 -13.31 -0.93 -26.23
CA ILE A 195 -12.09 -1.52 -25.64
C ILE A 195 -10.87 -1.20 -26.52
N VAL A 196 -10.98 -1.38 -27.84
CA VAL A 196 -9.88 -1.07 -28.77
C VAL A 196 -9.57 0.43 -28.77
N ALA A 197 -10.58 1.29 -28.73
CA ALA A 197 -10.40 2.74 -28.64
C ALA A 197 -9.66 3.13 -27.35
N ARG A 198 -10.04 2.54 -26.21
CA ARG A 198 -9.37 2.74 -24.91
C ARG A 198 -7.91 2.31 -24.94
N LEU A 199 -7.62 1.14 -25.52
CA LEU A 199 -6.24 0.67 -25.68
C LEU A 199 -5.41 1.63 -26.54
N LYS A 200 -5.94 2.10 -27.67
CA LYS A 200 -5.24 3.07 -28.53
C LYS A 200 -4.98 4.39 -27.81
N ARG A 201 -5.89 4.82 -26.95
CA ARG A 201 -5.79 6.05 -26.17
C ARG A 201 -4.76 5.93 -25.04
N ASP A 202 -4.83 4.87 -24.25
CA ASP A 202 -4.19 4.83 -22.92
C ASP A 202 -2.91 3.99 -22.87
N LEU A 203 -2.74 3.02 -23.78
CA LEU A 203 -1.63 2.06 -23.70
C LEU A 203 -0.26 2.74 -23.87
N LEU A 204 -0.08 3.50 -24.95
CA LEU A 204 1.18 4.19 -25.23
C LEU A 204 1.53 5.23 -24.16
N PRO A 205 0.62 6.14 -23.76
CA PRO A 205 0.91 7.07 -22.66
C PRO A 205 1.30 6.36 -21.36
N THR A 206 0.63 5.25 -21.03
CA THR A 206 0.95 4.48 -19.81
C THR A 206 2.35 3.88 -19.88
N MET A 207 2.72 3.30 -21.03
CA MET A 207 4.06 2.74 -21.24
C MET A 207 5.15 3.82 -21.18
N LEU A 208 4.92 4.96 -21.82
CA LEU A 208 5.88 6.07 -21.84
C LEU A 208 6.06 6.68 -20.43
N ASN A 209 4.98 6.88 -19.69
CA ASN A 209 5.06 7.36 -18.31
C ASN A 209 5.81 6.37 -17.41
N GLY A 210 5.65 5.07 -17.67
CA GLY A 210 6.27 4.01 -16.89
C GLY A 210 7.75 3.73 -17.24
N VAL A 211 8.24 4.22 -18.38
CA VAL A 211 9.54 3.79 -18.95
C VAL A 211 10.75 4.13 -18.09
N MET A 212 10.66 5.13 -17.21
CA MET A 212 11.73 5.43 -16.25
C MET A 212 11.50 4.76 -14.89
N TYR A 213 10.23 4.65 -14.48
CA TYR A 213 9.86 4.12 -13.18
C TYR A 213 10.07 2.61 -13.08
N TRP A 214 9.55 1.86 -14.06
CA TRP A 214 9.54 0.41 -14.01
C TRP A 214 10.93 -0.22 -14.15
N PRO A 215 11.84 0.26 -15.03
CA PRO A 215 13.20 -0.28 -15.05
C PRO A 215 13.95 -0.12 -13.74
N LEU A 216 13.76 0.99 -13.02
CA LEU A 216 14.37 1.17 -11.71
C LEU A 216 13.81 0.16 -10.69
N CYS A 217 12.48 -0.02 -10.68
CA CYS A 217 11.81 -0.99 -9.82
C CYS A 217 12.24 -2.43 -10.15
N ASP A 218 12.32 -2.78 -11.43
CA ASP A 218 12.76 -4.09 -11.92
C ASP A 218 14.22 -4.35 -11.55
N PHE A 219 15.10 -3.35 -11.71
CA PHE A 219 16.50 -3.46 -11.30
C PHE A 219 16.60 -3.79 -9.80
N ILE A 220 15.90 -3.03 -8.96
CA ILE A 220 15.90 -3.26 -7.51
C ILE A 220 15.36 -4.67 -7.20
N THR A 221 14.25 -5.04 -7.81
CA THR A 221 13.57 -6.34 -7.60
C THR A 221 14.46 -7.52 -7.99
N PHE A 222 15.03 -7.50 -9.19
CA PHE A 222 15.84 -8.60 -9.71
C PHE A 222 17.23 -8.69 -9.08
N LYS A 223 17.84 -7.55 -8.73
CA LYS A 223 19.20 -7.51 -8.16
C LYS A 223 19.23 -7.89 -6.69
N PHE A 224 18.31 -7.37 -5.89
CA PHE A 224 18.41 -7.43 -4.43
C PHE A 224 17.50 -8.46 -3.77
N PHE A 225 16.41 -8.88 -4.43
CA PHE A 225 15.42 -9.76 -3.79
C PHE A 225 15.46 -11.20 -4.32
N PRO A 226 15.23 -12.19 -3.43
CA PRO A 226 15.08 -13.57 -3.86
C PRO A 226 13.75 -13.79 -4.59
N VAL A 227 13.70 -14.75 -5.53
CA VAL A 227 12.59 -14.96 -6.48
C VAL A 227 11.22 -15.10 -5.79
N HIS A 228 11.16 -15.71 -4.61
CA HIS A 228 9.90 -15.89 -3.89
C HIS A 228 9.31 -14.59 -3.33
N LEU A 229 10.13 -13.54 -3.12
CA LEU A 229 9.72 -12.21 -2.65
C LEU A 229 9.55 -11.19 -3.78
N GLN A 230 10.10 -11.44 -4.97
CA GLN A 230 10.01 -10.52 -6.11
C GLN A 230 8.56 -10.13 -6.47
N PRO A 231 7.58 -11.05 -6.48
CA PRO A 231 6.17 -10.68 -6.68
C PRO A 231 5.63 -9.71 -5.64
N LEU A 232 6.02 -9.86 -4.36
CA LEU A 232 5.58 -8.95 -3.30
C LEU A 232 6.17 -7.56 -3.53
N VAL A 233 7.48 -7.48 -3.77
CA VAL A 233 8.19 -6.21 -4.00
C VAL A 233 7.65 -5.48 -5.24
N SER A 234 7.44 -6.21 -6.33
CA SER A 234 6.87 -5.65 -7.56
C SER A 234 5.46 -5.09 -7.32
N ASN A 235 4.58 -5.80 -6.61
CA ASN A 235 3.26 -5.28 -6.25
C ASN A 235 3.35 -4.04 -5.34
N SER A 236 4.29 -3.99 -4.40
CA SER A 236 4.51 -2.80 -3.57
C SER A 236 4.93 -1.58 -4.41
N PHE A 237 5.74 -1.76 -5.46
CA PHE A 237 6.01 -0.70 -6.42
C PHE A 237 4.74 -0.31 -7.21
N SER A 238 3.90 -1.26 -7.62
CA SER A 238 2.60 -0.93 -8.24
C SER A 238 1.72 -0.04 -7.36
N TYR A 239 1.70 -0.26 -6.04
CA TYR A 239 0.99 0.61 -5.11
C TYR A 239 1.54 2.05 -5.12
N LEU A 240 2.87 2.21 -5.04
CA LEU A 240 3.52 3.53 -5.09
C LEU A 240 3.29 4.22 -6.44
N TRP A 241 3.33 3.48 -7.53
CA TRP A 241 2.99 3.96 -8.86
C TRP A 241 1.56 4.51 -8.91
N THR A 242 0.57 3.75 -8.40
CA THR A 242 -0.83 4.19 -8.37
C THR A 242 -1.01 5.49 -7.58
N ILE A 243 -0.35 5.62 -6.43
CA ILE A 243 -0.37 6.87 -5.65
C ILE A 243 0.23 8.02 -6.45
N TYR A 244 1.40 7.81 -7.07
CA TYR A 244 2.09 8.83 -7.85
C TYR A 244 1.24 9.34 -9.02
N ILE A 245 0.69 8.45 -9.84
CA ILE A 245 -0.14 8.85 -10.99
C ILE A 245 -1.40 9.57 -10.54
N THR A 246 -2.02 9.13 -9.44
CA THR A 246 -3.23 9.76 -8.90
C THR A 246 -2.94 11.17 -8.41
N TYR A 247 -1.83 11.35 -7.68
CA TYR A 247 -1.38 12.65 -7.21
C TYR A 247 -1.03 13.59 -8.37
N MET A 248 -0.33 13.09 -9.39
CA MET A 248 -0.02 13.90 -10.58
C MET A 248 -1.30 14.30 -11.34
N ALA A 249 -2.27 13.40 -11.45
CA ALA A 249 -3.56 13.68 -12.06
C ALA A 249 -4.39 14.69 -11.25
N SER A 250 -4.36 14.64 -9.91
CA SER A 250 -5.09 15.59 -9.07
C SER A 250 -4.54 17.01 -9.17
N ARG A 251 -3.23 17.17 -9.37
CA ARG A 251 -2.57 18.47 -9.58
C ARG A 251 -2.79 19.09 -10.95
N ALA A 252 -3.12 18.29 -11.96
CA ALA A 252 -3.33 18.76 -13.33
C ALA A 252 -4.69 19.45 -13.53
N LYS A 253 -5.59 19.42 -12.54
CA LYS A 253 -6.81 20.24 -12.55
C LYS A 253 -6.40 21.70 -12.32
N PRO A 254 -6.52 22.61 -13.31
CA PRO A 254 -6.25 24.02 -13.09
C PRO A 254 -7.24 24.54 -12.04
N THR A 255 -6.74 25.24 -11.03
CA THR A 255 -7.56 26.05 -10.12
C THR A 255 -8.39 26.97 -11.01
N ALA A 256 -9.69 26.69 -11.14
CA ALA A 256 -10.60 27.64 -11.77
C ALA A 256 -10.52 28.91 -10.91
N ILE A 257 -9.80 29.92 -11.40
CA ILE A 257 -9.85 31.25 -10.84
C ILE A 257 -11.29 31.70 -11.08
N ALA A 258 -12.12 31.63 -10.06
CA ALA A 258 -13.41 32.29 -10.06
C ALA A 258 -13.11 33.79 -10.21
N ILE A 259 -13.48 34.32 -11.37
CA ILE A 259 -13.47 35.76 -11.67
C ILE A 259 -14.80 36.33 -11.19
#